data_AF-A0AAI9XCT6-F1
#
_entry.id   AF-A0AAI9XCT6-F1
#
_cell.length_a   1.000
_cell.length_b   1.000
_cell.length_c   1.000
_cell.angle_alpha   90.00
_cell.angle_beta   90.00
_cell.angle_gamma   90.00
#
_symmetry.space_group_name_H-M   'P 1'
#
loop_
_entity.id
_entity.type
_entity.pdbx_description
1 polymer ?
#
loop_
_entity_poly.entity_id
_entity_poly.type
_entity_poly.pdbx_seq_one_letter_code
_entity_poly.pdbx_strand_id
1 'polypeptide(L)'
;MVLHWGFVILTALASLASTYPTGGAQLWGQLRENIKHVIYLTLENHSFDNIAGYWDFHPEIDNLRNLTYCNDYTNPNWTVYGEPLAICAEPYATEVPLEDPDHNFGGVTYEIFRQWNPTKEDVPNMGGFIERQSEKYNATPGGSAFVIKALNQKKTATLVELASNFAFFDSYFAEHPGPTNPNRQFATSGSSCGFVDNTYQSAGFWNNVTGTTCAISIFESLSKKNISWKNYYETDIVDGFMYRVSHSLYPSKCQLSD
;
A
#
# COMPACT_ATOMS: atom_id res chain seq x y z
N MET A 1 -56.76 21.60 -11.21
CA MET A 1 -55.40 21.95 -10.76
C MET A 1 -54.63 20.64 -10.65
N VAL A 2 -53.84 20.28 -11.66
CA VAL A 2 -53.13 18.99 -11.74
C VAL A 2 -51.68 19.24 -11.33
N LEU A 3 -51.25 18.70 -10.19
CA LEU A 3 -49.84 18.73 -9.77
C LEU A 3 -49.09 17.61 -10.48
N HIS A 4 -48.07 17.96 -11.27
CA HIS A 4 -47.06 17.03 -11.75
C HIS A 4 -45.94 16.90 -10.70
N TRP A 5 -45.66 15.68 -10.28
CA TRP A 5 -44.47 15.33 -9.50
C TRP A 5 -43.40 14.84 -10.48
N GLY A 6 -42.34 15.62 -10.67
CA GLY A 6 -41.17 15.20 -11.43
C GLY A 6 -40.17 14.51 -10.51
N PHE A 7 -39.95 13.21 -10.70
CA PHE A 7 -38.80 12.50 -10.13
C PHE A 7 -37.57 12.78 -11.00
N VAL A 8 -36.54 13.39 -10.41
CA VAL A 8 -35.21 13.47 -11.02
C VAL A 8 -34.44 12.22 -10.60
N ILE A 9 -34.21 11.32 -11.54
CA ILE A 9 -33.30 10.18 -11.35
C ILE A 9 -31.89 10.70 -11.60
N LEU A 10 -31.10 10.87 -10.53
CA LEU A 10 -29.66 11.06 -10.64
C LEU A 10 -29.02 9.70 -10.96
N THR A 11 -28.74 9.45 -12.23
CA THR A 11 -27.86 8.34 -12.62
C THR A 11 -26.43 8.75 -12.31
N ALA A 12 -25.86 8.21 -11.24
CA ALA A 12 -24.42 8.23 -11.01
C ALA A 12 -23.75 7.38 -12.10
N LEU A 13 -23.16 8.04 -13.09
CA LEU A 13 -22.25 7.41 -14.04
C LEU A 13 -20.98 7.05 -13.29
N ALA A 14 -20.88 5.81 -12.83
CA ALA A 14 -19.59 5.21 -12.52
C ALA A 14 -18.80 5.16 -13.84
N SER A 15 -17.88 6.11 -14.04
CA SER A 15 -16.91 6.03 -15.11
C SER A 15 -16.01 4.85 -14.81
N LEU A 16 -16.31 3.70 -15.41
CA LEU A 16 -15.29 2.70 -15.69
C LEU A 16 -14.31 3.37 -16.64
N ALA A 17 -13.29 4.02 -16.07
CA ALA A 17 -12.12 4.44 -16.83
C ALA A 17 -11.42 3.15 -17.26
N SER A 18 -11.84 2.60 -18.40
CA SER A 18 -10.93 1.80 -19.20
C SER A 18 -9.79 2.74 -19.56
N THR A 19 -8.67 2.63 -18.85
CA THR A 19 -7.42 3.31 -19.18
C THR A 19 -6.89 2.73 -20.48
N TYR A 20 -7.58 2.99 -21.59
CA TYR A 20 -6.92 2.96 -22.88
C TYR A 20 -5.84 4.02 -22.82
N PRO A 21 -4.59 3.67 -23.12
CA PRO A 21 -3.52 4.63 -23.10
C PRO A 21 -3.87 5.77 -24.07
N THR A 22 -4.09 6.97 -23.54
CA THR A 22 -4.50 8.18 -24.29
C THR A 22 -3.39 8.74 -25.17
N GLY A 23 -2.22 8.10 -25.21
CA GLY A 23 -1.18 8.37 -26.18
C GLY A 23 -1.52 7.78 -27.54
N GLY A 24 -1.56 8.61 -28.59
CA GLY A 24 -1.51 8.10 -29.97
C GLY A 24 -0.27 7.22 -30.18
N ALA A 25 -0.31 6.34 -31.19
CA ALA A 25 0.80 5.41 -31.49
C ALA A 25 2.18 6.10 -31.58
N GLN A 26 2.19 7.37 -32.00
CA GLN A 26 3.38 8.22 -32.05
C GLN A 26 3.96 8.55 -30.66
N LEU A 27 3.13 8.87 -29.66
CA LEU A 27 3.60 9.14 -28.30
C LEU A 27 4.24 7.88 -27.70
N TRP A 28 3.60 6.73 -27.85
CA TRP A 28 4.16 5.45 -27.40
C TRP A 28 5.42 5.06 -28.18
N GLY A 29 5.52 5.46 -29.45
CA GLY A 29 6.75 5.34 -30.24
C GLY A 29 7.89 6.13 -29.60
N GLN A 30 7.66 7.43 -29.37
CA GLN A 30 8.63 8.33 -28.76
C GLN A 30 9.05 7.89 -27.36
N LEU A 31 8.10 7.48 -26.50
CA LEU A 31 8.41 6.98 -25.16
C LEU A 31 9.30 5.73 -25.23
N ARG A 32 9.01 4.78 -26.12
CA ARG A 32 9.86 3.59 -26.33
C ARG A 32 11.24 3.95 -26.89
N GLU A 33 11.33 5.00 -27.70
CA GLU A 33 12.60 5.50 -28.21
C GLU A 33 13.46 6.18 -27.15
N ASN A 34 12.85 6.84 -26.15
CA ASN A 34 13.57 7.61 -25.14
C ASN A 34 13.83 6.83 -23.84
N ILE A 35 12.90 6.00 -23.39
CA ILE A 35 13.02 5.24 -22.14
C ILE A 35 13.73 3.92 -22.41
N LYS A 36 14.98 3.80 -21.96
CA LYS A 36 15.82 2.59 -22.12
C LYS A 36 16.03 1.82 -20.82
N HIS A 37 15.86 2.49 -19.70
CA HIS A 37 16.06 1.92 -18.37
C HIS A 37 14.88 2.31 -17.49
N VAL A 38 14.32 1.32 -16.81
CA VAL A 38 13.29 1.51 -15.78
C VAL A 38 13.88 1.00 -14.49
N ILE A 39 13.91 1.86 -13.48
CA ILE A 39 14.30 1.51 -12.11
C ILE A 39 13.03 1.54 -11.28
N TYR A 40 12.70 0.41 -10.68
CA TYR A 40 11.58 0.27 -9.78
C TYR A 40 12.12 0.14 -8.35
N LEU A 41 11.89 1.16 -7.53
CA LEU A 41 12.30 1.19 -6.12
C LEU A 41 11.07 0.94 -5.24
N THR A 42 11.02 -0.24 -4.63
CA THR A 42 9.98 -0.62 -3.67
C THR A 42 10.47 -0.31 -2.26
N LEU A 43 9.71 0.49 -1.52
CA LEU A 43 9.98 0.81 -0.11
C LEU A 43 9.04 0.01 0.81
N GLU A 44 9.35 -0.01 2.10
CA GLU A 44 8.66 -0.78 3.14
C GLU A 44 8.75 0.01 4.46
N ASN A 45 7.77 0.09 5.38
CA ASN A 45 6.34 -0.22 5.35
C ASN A 45 5.60 1.05 5.82
N HIS A 46 5.16 1.91 4.89
CA HIS A 46 4.53 3.18 5.24
C HIS A 46 3.27 3.45 4.40
N SER A 47 2.22 3.93 5.05
CA SER A 47 1.03 4.44 4.36
C SER A 47 1.27 5.83 3.77
N PHE A 48 0.44 6.22 2.82
CA PHE A 48 0.45 7.57 2.27
C PHE A 48 0.34 8.63 3.37
N ASP A 49 -0.65 8.53 4.25
CA ASP A 49 -0.85 9.47 5.34
C ASP A 49 0.30 9.51 6.33
N ASN A 50 1.03 8.40 6.52
CA ASN A 50 2.19 8.40 7.38
C ASN A 50 3.36 9.22 6.78
N ILE A 51 3.57 9.20 5.46
CA ILE A 51 4.67 9.92 4.79
C ILE A 51 4.26 11.33 4.38
N ALA A 52 3.12 11.44 3.70
CA ALA A 52 2.65 12.60 2.95
C ALA A 52 1.40 13.26 3.57
N GLY A 53 0.89 12.73 4.69
CA GLY A 53 -0.33 13.22 5.37
C GLY A 53 -0.31 14.70 5.71
N TYR A 54 0.87 15.31 5.87
CA TYR A 54 1.04 16.71 6.25
C TYR A 54 1.95 17.51 5.31
N TRP A 55 2.20 17.00 4.10
CA TRP A 55 2.91 17.74 3.06
C TRP A 55 2.12 18.99 2.65
N ASP A 56 2.84 20.05 2.29
CA ASP A 56 2.28 21.37 1.97
C ASP A 56 2.89 22.07 0.77
N PHE A 57 3.75 21.39 0.02
CA PHE A 57 4.33 21.94 -1.19
C PHE A 57 3.30 22.10 -2.33
N HIS A 58 2.16 21.39 -2.27
CA HIS A 58 1.08 21.51 -3.26
C HIS A 58 -0.30 21.42 -2.58
N PRO A 59 -1.23 22.36 -2.85
CA PRO A 59 -2.51 22.44 -2.11
C PRO A 59 -3.55 21.39 -2.52
N GLU A 60 -3.36 20.73 -3.67
CA GLU A 60 -4.32 19.74 -4.20
C GLU A 60 -4.03 18.30 -3.74
N ILE A 61 -2.98 18.08 -2.94
CA ILE A 61 -2.68 16.75 -2.41
C ILE A 61 -3.82 16.31 -1.49
N ASP A 62 -4.43 15.16 -1.78
CA ASP A 62 -5.47 14.57 -0.92
C ASP A 62 -4.84 13.95 0.34
N ASN A 63 -4.64 14.77 1.39
CA ASN A 63 -3.97 14.37 2.63
C ASN A 63 -4.65 14.88 3.91
N LEU A 64 -4.14 14.44 5.07
CA LEU A 64 -4.68 14.78 6.39
C LEU A 64 -4.53 16.25 6.80
N ARG A 65 -3.72 17.06 6.12
CA ARG A 65 -3.32 18.40 6.60
C ARG A 65 -4.50 19.31 6.92
N ASN A 66 -5.57 19.21 6.14
CA ASN A 66 -6.77 20.04 6.26
C ASN A 66 -7.97 19.28 6.84
N LEU A 67 -7.74 18.10 7.42
CA LEU A 67 -8.76 17.22 7.98
C LEU A 67 -8.47 16.97 9.46
N THR A 68 -9.53 16.90 10.26
CA THR A 68 -9.42 16.35 11.62
C THR A 68 -9.83 14.88 11.56
N TYR A 69 -8.83 14.00 11.61
CA TYR A 69 -9.03 12.56 11.63
C TYR A 69 -8.70 12.01 13.02
N CYS A 70 -9.67 11.34 13.64
CA CYS A 70 -9.52 10.75 14.96
C CYS A 70 -10.15 9.36 15.00
N ASN A 71 -9.62 8.49 15.86
CA ASN A 71 -10.24 7.22 16.22
C ASN A 71 -10.82 7.35 17.63
N ASP A 72 -12.10 7.03 17.77
CA ASP A 72 -12.76 6.90 19.07
C ASP A 72 -12.37 5.55 19.69
N TYR A 73 -11.67 5.59 20.81
CA TYR A 73 -11.12 4.43 21.48
C TYR A 73 -11.87 4.13 22.79
N THR A 74 -12.34 2.90 22.95
CA THR A 74 -12.99 2.42 24.19
C THR A 74 -12.42 1.07 24.59
N ASN A 75 -11.94 0.95 25.84
CA ASN A 75 -11.44 -0.31 26.38
C ASN A 75 -11.60 -0.35 27.91
N PRO A 76 -12.18 -1.41 28.51
CA PRO A 76 -12.41 -1.51 29.94
C PRO A 76 -11.16 -1.32 30.83
N ASN A 77 -9.97 -1.60 30.32
CA ASN A 77 -8.71 -1.44 31.05
C ASN A 77 -8.18 0.00 31.03
N TRP A 78 -8.59 0.81 30.04
CA TRP A 78 -7.97 2.10 29.75
C TRP A 78 -8.94 3.28 29.74
N THR A 79 -10.25 3.03 29.66
CA THR A 79 -11.29 4.06 29.69
C THR A 79 -12.12 3.98 30.96
N VAL A 80 -12.54 5.15 31.45
CA VAL A 80 -13.31 5.28 32.68
C VAL A 80 -14.79 5.30 32.33
N TYR A 81 -15.58 4.42 32.95
CA TYR A 81 -17.02 4.27 32.71
C TYR A 81 -17.42 3.96 31.25
N GLY A 82 -16.49 3.48 30.42
CA GLY A 82 -16.75 3.19 29.01
C GLY A 82 -16.81 4.43 28.11
N GLU A 83 -16.45 5.60 28.63
CA GLU A 83 -16.39 6.83 27.84
C GLU A 83 -15.26 6.75 26.80
N PRO A 84 -15.52 7.10 25.53
CA PRO A 84 -14.52 7.02 24.47
C PRO A 84 -13.44 8.10 24.62
N LEU A 85 -12.21 7.73 24.29
CA LEU A 85 -11.10 8.66 24.10
C LEU A 85 -10.98 8.99 22.61
N ALA A 86 -11.10 10.27 22.25
CA ALA A 86 -10.78 10.73 20.90
C ALA A 86 -9.26 10.90 20.76
N ILE A 87 -8.64 10.14 19.87
CA ILE A 87 -7.21 10.23 19.60
C ILE A 87 -7.02 10.54 18.12
N CYS A 88 -6.33 11.63 17.84
CA CYS A 88 -6.27 12.20 16.50
C CYS A 88 -4.89 12.03 15.85
N ALA A 89 -4.88 12.01 14.52
CA ALA A 89 -3.65 12.04 13.73
C ALA A 89 -2.93 13.37 13.94
N GLU A 90 -1.60 13.33 13.95
CA GLU A 90 -0.74 14.49 14.15
C GLU A 90 0.61 14.32 13.42
N PRO A 91 1.30 15.41 13.03
CA PRO A 91 2.56 15.38 12.27
C PRO A 91 3.81 15.09 13.12
N TYR A 92 3.66 14.28 14.18
CA TYR A 92 4.71 14.03 15.18
C TYR A 92 5.11 12.56 15.27
N ALA A 93 4.97 11.78 14.19
CA ALA A 93 5.49 10.42 14.15
C ALA A 93 7.01 10.40 14.33
N THR A 94 7.50 9.36 15.01
CA THR A 94 8.93 9.01 15.07
C THR A 94 9.31 8.18 13.84
N GLU A 95 10.60 8.15 13.48
CA GLU A 95 11.05 7.43 12.27
C GLU A 95 10.91 5.91 12.43
N VAL A 96 11.18 5.40 13.63
CA VAL A 96 11.02 3.98 13.95
C VAL A 96 9.80 3.84 14.87
N PRO A 97 8.78 3.07 14.48
CA PRO A 97 7.68 2.72 15.38
C PRO A 97 8.19 1.81 16.50
N LEU A 98 7.58 1.88 17.68
CA LEU A 98 7.97 1.04 18.81
C LEU A 98 7.65 -0.44 18.57
N GLU A 99 6.55 -0.69 17.87
CA GLU A 99 6.05 -2.01 17.49
C GLU A 99 5.51 -1.92 16.06
N ASP A 100 5.66 -2.98 15.28
CA ASP A 100 5.15 -3.04 13.91
C ASP A 100 3.60 -3.01 13.88
N PRO A 101 2.95 -2.07 13.19
CA PRO A 101 1.49 -2.07 13.04
C PRO A 101 0.97 -3.36 12.41
N ASP A 102 -0.30 -3.71 12.64
CA ASP A 102 -0.84 -4.99 12.12
C ASP A 102 -1.16 -4.96 10.62
N HIS A 103 -0.13 -5.15 9.81
CA HIS A 103 -0.25 -5.19 8.35
C HIS A 103 -0.71 -6.55 7.80
N ASN A 104 -1.25 -7.45 8.62
CA ASN A 104 -1.86 -8.70 8.13
C ASN A 104 -3.27 -8.45 7.59
N PHE A 105 -3.75 -9.29 6.66
CA PHE A 105 -5.05 -9.10 6.01
C PHE A 105 -6.21 -8.89 7.00
N GLY A 106 -6.30 -9.72 8.05
CA GLY A 106 -7.32 -9.57 9.08
C GLY A 106 -7.16 -8.29 9.91
N GLY A 107 -5.93 -7.90 10.22
CA GLY A 107 -5.60 -6.67 10.95
C GLY A 107 -6.04 -5.43 10.17
N VAL A 108 -5.55 -5.28 8.94
CA VAL A 108 -5.90 -4.17 8.04
C VAL A 108 -7.41 -4.10 7.79
N THR A 109 -8.07 -5.25 7.62
CA THR A 109 -9.54 -5.31 7.51
C THR A 109 -10.22 -4.73 8.76
N TYR A 110 -9.75 -5.09 9.95
CA TYR A 110 -10.24 -4.53 11.20
C TYR A 110 -9.93 -3.03 11.31
N GLU A 111 -8.76 -2.57 10.90
CA GLU A 111 -8.40 -1.15 10.96
C GLU A 111 -9.36 -0.28 10.12
N ILE A 112 -9.69 -0.76 8.91
CA ILE A 112 -10.55 -0.06 7.94
C ILE A 112 -12.03 -0.11 8.34
N PHE A 113 -12.54 -1.26 8.77
CA PHE A 113 -13.98 -1.47 9.03
C PHE A 113 -14.33 -1.46 10.52
N ARG A 114 -13.35 -1.57 11.42
CA ARG A 114 -13.52 -1.83 12.85
C ARG A 114 -14.37 -3.06 13.15
N GLN A 115 -14.20 -4.09 12.33
CA GLN A 115 -14.84 -5.40 12.48
C GLN A 115 -14.04 -6.49 11.76
N TRP A 116 -14.10 -7.70 12.28
CA TRP A 116 -13.32 -8.83 11.77
C TRP A 116 -13.89 -9.48 10.49
N ASN A 117 -15.20 -9.39 10.29
CA ASN A 117 -15.89 -10.08 9.18
C ASN A 117 -16.83 -9.13 8.42
N PRO A 118 -16.32 -8.04 7.81
CA PRO A 118 -17.15 -7.15 7.03
C PRO A 118 -17.75 -7.88 5.82
N THR A 119 -18.99 -7.52 5.47
CA THR A 119 -19.67 -7.93 4.26
C THR A 119 -19.64 -6.80 3.22
N LYS A 120 -20.19 -7.07 2.03
CA LYS A 120 -20.29 -6.05 0.97
C LYS A 120 -21.23 -4.89 1.32
N GLU A 121 -22.07 -5.05 2.34
CA GLU A 121 -23.00 -4.05 2.83
C GLU A 121 -22.35 -3.09 3.84
N ASP A 122 -21.21 -3.48 4.40
CA ASP A 122 -20.52 -2.69 5.40
C ASP A 122 -19.77 -1.52 4.77
N VAL A 123 -19.80 -0.38 5.45
CA VAL A 123 -19.11 0.84 5.03
C VAL A 123 -17.84 1.01 5.88
N PRO A 124 -16.67 1.21 5.27
CA PRO A 124 -15.44 1.44 6.01
C PRO A 124 -15.56 2.72 6.83
N ASN A 125 -15.20 2.65 8.12
CA ASN A 125 -15.27 3.78 9.05
C ASN A 125 -13.89 4.32 9.43
N MET A 126 -12.82 3.62 9.03
CA MET A 126 -11.42 3.95 9.35
C MET A 126 -11.19 4.13 10.87
N GLY A 127 -11.98 3.46 11.71
CA GLY A 127 -11.99 3.69 13.16
C GLY A 127 -11.16 2.72 13.98
N GLY A 128 -10.55 1.71 13.34
CA GLY A 128 -10.02 0.53 14.03
C GLY A 128 -8.52 0.57 14.35
N PHE A 129 -7.76 1.55 13.85
CA PHE A 129 -6.29 1.53 13.89
C PHE A 129 -5.72 1.48 15.31
N ILE A 130 -6.15 2.39 16.19
CA ILE A 130 -5.62 2.44 17.57
C ILE A 130 -6.12 1.25 18.38
N GLU A 131 -7.38 0.85 18.16
CA GLU A 131 -7.97 -0.30 18.86
C GLU A 131 -7.23 -1.58 18.51
N ARG A 132 -6.97 -1.83 17.22
CA ARG A 132 -6.22 -2.98 16.73
C ARG A 132 -4.81 -3.02 17.30
N GLN A 133 -4.11 -1.89 17.29
CA GLN A 133 -2.75 -1.82 17.83
C GLN A 133 -2.73 -2.08 19.34
N SER A 134 -3.66 -1.48 20.08
CA SER A 134 -3.76 -1.65 21.53
C SER A 134 -4.07 -3.09 21.91
N GLU A 135 -5.00 -3.73 21.19
CA GLU A 135 -5.35 -5.13 21.38
C GLU A 135 -4.17 -6.06 21.08
N LYS A 136 -3.53 -5.91 19.91
CA LYS A 136 -2.42 -6.79 19.46
C LYS A 136 -1.26 -6.82 20.45
N TYR A 137 -0.92 -5.67 21.01
CA TYR A 137 0.27 -5.49 21.85
C TYR A 137 -0.07 -5.32 23.34
N ASN A 138 -1.35 -5.43 23.73
CA ASN A 138 -1.82 -5.12 25.08
C ASN A 138 -1.29 -3.76 25.59
N ALA A 139 -1.33 -2.74 24.72
CA ALA A 139 -0.73 -1.43 24.94
C ALA A 139 -1.77 -0.39 25.35
N THR A 140 -1.33 0.66 26.05
CA THR A 140 -2.19 1.81 26.39
C THR A 140 -2.61 2.57 25.13
N PRO A 141 -3.74 3.32 25.15
CA PRO A 141 -4.14 4.14 24.00
C PRO A 141 -3.03 5.09 23.53
N GLY A 142 -2.30 5.69 24.49
CA GLY A 142 -1.15 6.55 24.17
C GLY A 142 0.03 5.80 23.55
N GLY A 143 0.26 4.56 23.97
CA GLY A 143 1.26 3.66 23.39
C GLY A 143 0.88 3.15 21.99
N SER A 144 -0.40 3.17 21.65
CA SER A 144 -0.93 2.78 20.35
C SER A 144 -1.14 3.96 19.40
N ALA A 145 -1.24 5.19 19.91
CA ALA A 145 -1.57 6.38 19.13
C ALA A 145 -0.62 6.66 17.96
N PHE A 146 0.61 6.12 17.96
CA PHE A 146 1.57 6.35 16.88
C PHE A 146 1.10 5.81 15.52
N VAL A 147 0.21 4.81 15.49
CA VAL A 147 -0.22 4.15 14.24
C VAL A 147 -1.00 5.06 13.29
N ILE A 148 -1.60 6.14 13.80
CA ILE A 148 -2.28 7.16 12.98
C ILE A 148 -1.48 8.46 12.88
N LYS A 149 -0.22 8.49 13.36
CA LYS A 149 0.62 9.69 13.25
C LYS A 149 1.34 9.73 11.91
N ALA A 150 1.63 10.95 11.47
CA ALA A 150 2.38 11.21 10.26
C ALA A 150 3.76 11.79 10.57
N LEU A 151 4.72 11.51 9.69
CA LEU A 151 5.98 12.23 9.64
C LEU A 151 5.69 13.65 9.16
N ASN A 152 6.37 14.64 9.74
CA ASN A 152 6.35 15.98 9.18
C ASN A 152 7.18 16.06 7.90
N GLN A 153 6.88 17.06 7.07
CA GLN A 153 7.55 17.29 5.79
C GLN A 153 9.08 17.36 5.90
N LYS A 154 9.62 17.87 7.02
CA LYS A 154 11.07 17.96 7.24
C LYS A 154 11.73 16.58 7.36
N LYS A 155 11.06 15.60 7.97
CA LYS A 155 11.56 14.22 8.08
C LYS A 155 11.54 13.48 6.74
N THR A 156 10.62 13.86 5.84
CA THR A 156 10.44 13.26 4.52
C THR A 156 10.95 14.16 3.39
N ALA A 157 11.86 15.09 3.69
CA ALA A 157 12.30 16.14 2.77
C ALA A 157 12.82 15.63 1.41
N THR A 158 13.52 14.50 1.39
CA THR A 158 13.98 13.88 0.12
C THR A 158 12.80 13.44 -0.75
N LEU A 159 11.77 12.84 -0.15
CA LEU A 159 10.58 12.40 -0.89
C LEU A 159 9.74 13.60 -1.36
N VAL A 160 9.69 14.66 -0.55
CA VAL A 160 9.04 15.94 -0.91
C VAL A 160 9.71 16.57 -2.12
N GLU A 161 11.04 16.59 -2.17
CA GLU A 161 11.79 17.13 -3.32
C GLU A 161 11.49 16.33 -4.59
N LEU A 162 11.45 14.99 -4.50
CA LEU A 162 11.08 14.14 -5.63
C LEU A 162 9.63 14.41 -6.07
N ALA A 163 8.68 14.43 -5.14
CA ALA A 163 7.27 14.67 -5.45
C ALA A 163 7.00 16.07 -6.03
N SER A 164 7.79 17.07 -5.64
CA SER A 164 7.67 18.45 -6.13
C SER A 164 8.20 18.63 -7.56
N ASN A 165 9.10 17.76 -8.02
CA ASN A 165 9.78 17.90 -9.30
C ASN A 165 9.40 16.83 -10.33
N PHE A 166 8.65 15.81 -9.93
CA PHE A 166 8.23 14.69 -10.78
C PHE A 166 6.72 14.43 -10.68
N ALA A 167 6.22 13.51 -11.51
CA ALA A 167 4.85 13.06 -11.38
C ALA A 167 4.65 12.37 -10.02
N PHE A 168 3.62 12.79 -9.30
CA PHE A 168 3.22 12.28 -8.01
C PHE A 168 1.78 11.78 -8.07
N PHE A 169 1.50 10.67 -7.39
CA PHE A 169 0.17 10.05 -7.33
C PHE A 169 -0.24 9.98 -5.86
N ASP A 170 -1.29 10.71 -5.48
CA ASP A 170 -1.89 10.69 -4.14
C ASP A 170 -3.04 9.67 -4.01
N SER A 171 -3.44 9.07 -5.13
CA SER A 171 -4.47 8.02 -5.21
C SER A 171 -3.88 6.69 -5.69
N TYR A 172 -2.77 6.25 -5.08
CA TYR A 172 -2.14 4.95 -5.35
C TYR A 172 -2.36 4.00 -4.17
N PHE A 173 -3.06 2.88 -4.43
CA PHE A 173 -3.45 1.91 -3.40
C PHE A 173 -2.74 0.57 -3.63
N ALA A 174 -2.41 -0.10 -2.53
CA ALA A 174 -1.97 -1.49 -2.58
C ALA A 174 -3.10 -2.38 -3.13
N GLU A 175 -2.75 -3.36 -3.96
CA GLU A 175 -3.72 -4.26 -4.58
C GLU A 175 -4.37 -5.22 -3.58
N HIS A 176 -3.65 -5.55 -2.50
CA HIS A 176 -4.12 -6.39 -1.40
C HIS A 176 -4.02 -5.63 -0.06
N PRO A 177 -5.10 -5.54 0.73
CA PRO A 177 -5.06 -4.90 2.05
C PRO A 177 -4.42 -5.84 3.08
N GLY A 178 -3.13 -6.11 2.92
CA GLY A 178 -2.40 -7.07 3.72
C GLY A 178 -0.89 -6.95 3.50
N PRO A 179 -0.14 -8.02 3.80
CA PRO A 179 1.28 -7.87 4.09
C PRO A 179 2.15 -7.78 2.84
N THR A 180 3.46 -7.68 3.07
CA THR A 180 4.51 -7.46 2.08
C THR A 180 4.46 -8.41 0.87
N ASN A 181 4.40 -9.73 1.07
CA ASN A 181 4.61 -10.70 0.00
C ASN A 181 3.48 -10.74 -1.06
N PRO A 182 2.18 -10.72 -0.69
CA PRO A 182 1.11 -10.58 -1.68
C PRO A 182 1.24 -9.32 -2.54
N ASN A 183 1.56 -8.17 -1.94
CA ASN A 183 1.67 -6.90 -2.67
C ASN A 183 2.92 -6.86 -3.57
N ARG A 184 4.05 -7.42 -3.15
CA ARG A 184 5.22 -7.59 -4.03
C ARG A 184 4.93 -8.52 -5.21
N GLN A 185 4.09 -9.54 -5.03
CA GLN A 185 3.63 -10.38 -6.15
C GLN A 185 2.70 -9.61 -7.10
N PHE A 186 1.79 -8.78 -6.59
CA PHE A 186 0.99 -7.89 -7.42
C PHE A 186 1.86 -6.93 -8.21
N ALA A 187 2.80 -6.24 -7.56
CA ALA A 187 3.72 -5.30 -8.21
C ALA A 187 4.54 -5.94 -9.35
N THR A 188 4.91 -7.21 -9.21
CA THR A 188 5.81 -7.89 -10.16
C THR A 188 5.12 -8.89 -11.10
N SER A 189 3.83 -9.18 -10.93
CA SER A 189 3.09 -10.09 -11.82
C SER A 189 1.60 -9.76 -12.05
N GLY A 190 1.07 -8.72 -11.41
CA GLY A 190 -0.34 -8.34 -11.49
C GLY A 190 -1.29 -9.29 -10.76
N SER A 191 -0.78 -10.21 -9.94
CA SER A 191 -1.57 -11.16 -9.16
C SER A 191 -0.78 -11.67 -7.94
N SER A 192 -1.45 -11.85 -6.80
CA SER A 192 -0.90 -12.62 -5.66
C SER A 192 -1.16 -14.12 -5.77
N CYS A 193 -1.75 -14.61 -6.86
CA CYS A 193 -2.13 -16.02 -7.01
C CYS A 193 -3.07 -16.55 -5.92
N GLY A 194 -3.89 -15.67 -5.37
CA GLY A 194 -4.83 -15.99 -4.29
C GLY A 194 -4.18 -16.01 -2.90
N PHE A 195 -2.90 -15.67 -2.79
CA PHE A 195 -2.25 -15.51 -1.48
C PHE A 195 -2.68 -14.21 -0.83
N VAL A 196 -2.94 -14.29 0.47
CA VAL A 196 -3.42 -13.18 1.31
C VAL A 196 -2.49 -12.87 2.48
N ASP A 197 -1.41 -13.64 2.64
CA ASP A 197 -0.48 -13.55 3.76
C ASP A 197 0.99 -13.79 3.34
N ASN A 198 1.90 -13.66 4.31
CA ASN A 198 3.34 -13.88 4.14
C ASN A 198 3.77 -15.36 4.32
N THR A 199 2.86 -16.33 4.17
CA THR A 199 3.21 -17.75 4.37
C THR A 199 4.14 -18.30 3.28
N TYR A 200 4.45 -19.61 3.38
CA TYR A 200 5.48 -20.29 2.60
C TYR A 200 5.44 -20.00 1.10
N GLN A 201 4.26 -20.01 0.49
CA GLN A 201 4.12 -19.86 -0.95
C GLN A 201 4.39 -18.43 -1.43
N SER A 202 4.01 -17.43 -0.63
CA SER A 202 4.24 -16.01 -0.93
C SER A 202 5.70 -15.58 -0.76
N ALA A 203 6.48 -16.34 0.02
CA ALA A 203 7.88 -16.03 0.33
C ALA A 203 8.90 -16.64 -0.65
N GLY A 204 8.46 -17.49 -1.59
CA GLY A 204 9.33 -18.05 -2.64
C GLY A 204 10.48 -18.94 -2.14
N PHE A 205 11.60 -18.91 -2.87
CA PHE A 205 12.76 -19.81 -2.68
C PHE A 205 13.25 -19.97 -1.23
N TRP A 206 13.19 -18.91 -0.41
CA TRP A 206 13.62 -18.94 1.00
C TRP A 206 12.86 -19.96 1.85
N ASN A 207 11.64 -20.28 1.44
CA ASN A 207 10.78 -21.25 2.09
C ASN A 207 10.75 -22.61 1.38
N ASN A 208 11.73 -22.87 0.50
CA ASN A 208 11.88 -24.09 -0.29
C ASN A 208 10.60 -24.47 -1.07
N VAL A 209 9.83 -23.46 -1.49
CA VAL A 209 8.67 -23.63 -2.36
C VAL A 209 9.09 -23.37 -3.81
N THR A 210 8.44 -24.03 -4.76
CA THR A 210 8.76 -23.93 -6.20
C THR A 210 8.44 -22.57 -6.84
N GLY A 211 8.01 -21.59 -6.05
CA GLY A 211 7.44 -20.33 -6.52
C GLY A 211 6.06 -20.53 -7.17
N THR A 212 5.36 -19.44 -7.44
CA THR A 212 4.04 -19.47 -8.10
C THR A 212 4.15 -19.51 -9.63
N THR A 213 3.13 -20.09 -10.27
CA THR A 213 2.99 -20.19 -11.74
C THR A 213 1.65 -19.66 -12.25
N CYS A 214 0.81 -19.10 -11.38
CA CYS A 214 -0.53 -18.67 -11.80
C CYS A 214 -0.49 -17.41 -12.69
N ALA A 215 0.60 -16.64 -12.62
CA ALA A 215 0.80 -15.39 -13.32
C ALA A 215 2.21 -15.33 -13.90
N ILE A 216 2.34 -14.65 -15.05
CA ILE A 216 3.62 -14.38 -15.68
C ILE A 216 4.19 -13.14 -15.02
N SER A 217 5.34 -13.27 -14.37
CA SER A 217 6.03 -12.12 -13.78
C SER A 217 6.67 -11.22 -14.84
N ILE A 218 6.99 -9.98 -14.44
CA ILE A 218 7.77 -9.05 -15.26
C ILE A 218 9.14 -9.65 -15.58
N PHE A 219 9.76 -10.37 -14.64
CA PHE A 219 11.05 -11.05 -14.85
C PHE A 219 10.97 -12.12 -15.95
N GLU A 220 9.91 -12.93 -15.94
CA GLU A 220 9.68 -13.93 -16.98
C GLU A 220 9.39 -13.25 -18.33
N SER A 221 8.58 -12.19 -18.34
CA SER A 221 8.25 -11.43 -19.54
C SER A 221 9.47 -10.80 -20.20
N LEU A 222 10.33 -10.13 -19.40
CA LEU A 222 11.58 -9.52 -19.86
C LEU A 222 12.53 -10.59 -20.40
N SER A 223 12.67 -11.71 -19.69
CA SER A 223 13.51 -12.84 -20.11
C SER A 223 13.06 -13.44 -21.45
N LYS A 224 11.76 -13.71 -21.63
CA LYS A 224 11.20 -14.22 -22.89
C LYS A 224 11.42 -13.27 -24.07
N LYS A 225 11.60 -11.97 -23.81
CA LYS A 225 11.86 -10.93 -24.80
C LYS A 225 13.35 -10.61 -24.95
N ASN A 226 14.25 -11.33 -24.27
CA ASN A 226 15.68 -11.04 -24.21
C ASN A 226 16.00 -9.60 -23.78
N ILE A 227 15.19 -9.04 -22.87
CA ILE A 227 15.43 -7.74 -22.26
C ILE A 227 16.20 -7.95 -20.96
N SER A 228 17.30 -7.21 -20.79
CA SER A 228 18.13 -7.31 -19.58
C SER A 228 17.37 -6.79 -18.36
N TRP A 229 17.51 -7.51 -17.25
CA TRP A 229 16.96 -7.11 -15.97
C TRP A 229 17.89 -7.57 -14.85
N LYS A 230 17.79 -6.89 -13.70
CA LYS A 230 18.46 -7.24 -12.47
C LYS A 230 17.51 -6.94 -11.31
N ASN A 231 17.47 -7.84 -10.34
CA ASN A 231 16.80 -7.61 -9.07
C ASN A 231 17.87 -7.36 -8.01
N TYR A 232 17.86 -6.14 -7.47
CA TYR A 232 18.73 -5.72 -6.38
C TYR A 232 17.92 -5.76 -5.09
N TYR A 233 18.45 -6.44 -4.08
CA TYR A 233 17.81 -6.63 -2.79
C TYR A 233 18.86 -6.51 -1.68
N GLU A 234 18.43 -6.17 -0.47
CA GLU A 234 19.34 -6.02 0.67
C GLU A 234 19.57 -7.38 1.36
N THR A 235 18.52 -7.97 1.95
CA THR A 235 18.69 -9.14 2.83
C THR A 235 17.68 -10.27 2.60
N ASP A 236 16.38 -9.98 2.70
CA ASP A 236 15.37 -11.00 3.03
C ASP A 236 14.34 -11.27 1.92
N ILE A 237 14.02 -10.27 1.09
CA ILE A 237 13.01 -10.42 0.04
C ILE A 237 13.61 -10.25 -1.36
N VAL A 238 13.59 -11.35 -2.13
CA VAL A 238 14.02 -11.37 -3.54
C VAL A 238 12.81 -11.62 -4.42
N ASP A 239 12.19 -10.56 -4.94
CA ASP A 239 10.92 -10.66 -5.69
C ASP A 239 10.97 -11.67 -6.84
N GLY A 240 12.12 -11.79 -7.51
CA GLY A 240 12.30 -12.76 -8.60
C GLY A 240 12.13 -14.21 -8.14
N PHE A 241 12.45 -14.51 -6.88
CA PHE A 241 12.39 -15.86 -6.31
C PHE A 241 10.97 -16.27 -5.88
N MET A 242 9.99 -15.36 -5.95
CA MET A 242 8.58 -15.69 -5.73
C MET A 242 8.00 -16.55 -6.86
N TYR A 243 8.67 -16.60 -8.02
CA TYR A 243 8.17 -17.25 -9.23
C TYR A 243 8.95 -18.52 -9.57
N ARG A 244 8.31 -19.43 -10.30
CA ARG A 244 8.99 -20.60 -10.83
C ARG A 244 9.94 -20.18 -11.95
N VAL A 245 11.21 -19.99 -11.61
CA VAL A 245 12.23 -19.58 -12.58
C VAL A 245 13.03 -20.80 -13.05
N SER A 246 13.22 -20.99 -14.36
CA SER A 246 14.20 -21.96 -14.84
C SER A 246 15.61 -21.50 -14.44
N HIS A 247 16.46 -22.41 -13.95
CA HIS A 247 17.83 -22.12 -13.47
C HIS A 247 18.70 -21.30 -14.44
N SER A 248 18.31 -21.20 -15.72
CA SER A 248 18.96 -20.41 -16.77
C SER A 248 18.68 -18.89 -16.75
N LEU A 249 17.74 -18.40 -15.95
CA LEU A 249 17.25 -17.01 -16.02
C LEU A 249 17.85 -16.08 -14.94
N TYR A 250 18.58 -16.61 -13.97
CA TYR A 250 19.36 -15.78 -13.06
C TYR A 250 20.74 -15.54 -13.66
N PRO A 251 21.12 -14.29 -14.00
CA PRO A 251 22.52 -13.98 -14.21
C PRO A 251 23.27 -14.38 -12.94
N SER A 252 24.35 -15.13 -13.11
CA SER A 252 25.17 -15.70 -12.03
C SER A 252 25.36 -14.73 -10.86
N LYS A 253 24.85 -15.12 -9.69
CA LYS A 253 25.13 -14.60 -8.34
C LYS A 253 25.64 -13.15 -8.28
N CYS A 254 24.73 -12.19 -8.09
CA CYS A 254 25.10 -10.95 -7.39
C CYS A 254 25.00 -11.22 -5.88
N GLN A 255 26.07 -11.77 -5.31
CA GLN A 255 26.33 -11.53 -3.89
C GLN A 255 27.03 -10.18 -3.82
N LEU A 256 26.40 -9.20 -3.20
CA LEU A 256 27.11 -8.03 -2.69
C LEU A 256 28.05 -8.59 -1.63
N SER A 257 29.35 -8.57 -1.92
CA SER A 257 30.38 -8.76 -0.90
C SER A 257 30.37 -7.52 -0.01
N ASP A 258 30.39 -7.75 1.30
CA ASP A 258 30.60 -6.74 2.35
C ASP A 258 31.70 -5.71 2.00
#